data_AF-A0AA41BA19-F1
#
_entry.id   AF-A0AA41BA19-F1
#
_cell.length_a   1.000
_cell.length_b   1.000
_cell.length_c   1.000
_cell.angle_alpha   90.00
_cell.angle_beta   90.00
_cell.angle_gamma   90.00
#
_symmetry.space_group_name_H-M   'P 1'
#
loop_
_entity.id
_entity.type
_entity.pdbx_description
1 polymer ?
#
loop_
_entity_poly.entity_id
_entity_poly.type
_entity_poly.pdbx_seq_one_letter_code
_entity_poly.pdbx_strand_id
1 'polypeptide(L)' 'MDKVLIQALAKEAKIKSSQAIEKFKEGKYVEGHSLMSQARDAGRVCSQLIKTSQLVPVLTQFEKLSQE' A
#
# COMPACT_ATOMS: atom_id res chain seq x y z
N MET A 1 -10.06 11.65 1.41
CA MET A 1 -9.67 10.76 2.52
C MET A 1 -8.51 9.84 2.14
N ASP A 2 -8.39 9.39 0.88
CA ASP A 2 -7.36 8.42 0.45
C ASP A 2 -5.90 8.85 0.67
N LYS A 3 -5.56 10.12 0.49
CA LYS A 3 -4.16 10.60 0.58
C LYS A 3 -3.51 10.34 1.95
N VAL A 4 -4.26 10.52 3.03
CA VAL A 4 -3.76 10.31 4.41
C VAL A 4 -3.54 8.82 4.67
N LEU A 5 -4.46 7.97 4.19
CA LEU A 5 -4.36 6.52 4.32
C LEU A 5 -3.19 5.95 3.50
N ILE A 6 -3.02 6.43 2.27
CA ILE A 6 -1.90 6.08 1.37
C ILE A 6 -0.56 6.44 2.03
N GLN A 7 -0.46 7.64 2.63
CA GLN A 7 0.76 8.06 3.33
C GLN A 7 1.03 7.21 4.58
N ALA A 8 0.00 6.87 5.35
CA ALA A 8 0.13 5.99 6.51
C ALA A 8 0.63 4.60 6.11
N LEU A 9 0.02 3.98 5.10
CA LEU A 9 0.42 2.66 4.58
C LEU A 9 1.84 2.67 4.01
N ALA A 10 2.23 3.72 3.30
CA ALA A 10 3.59 3.87 2.78
C ALA A 10 4.63 3.98 3.92
N LYS A 11 4.30 4.73 4.98
CA LYS A 11 5.16 4.85 6.17
C LYS A 11 5.27 3.52 6.90
N GLU A 12 4.16 2.81 7.06
CA GLU A 12 4.12 1.49 7.71
C GLU A 12 4.95 0.46 6.93
N ALA A 13 4.82 0.40 5.60
CA ALA A 13 5.61 -0.47 4.75
C ALA A 13 7.11 -0.20 4.89
N LYS A 14 7.50 1.08 4.94
CA LYS A 14 8.90 1.49 5.16
C LYS A 14 9.42 1.02 6.52
N ILE A 15 8.66 1.24 7.59
CA ILE A 15 9.05 0.84 8.95
C ILE A 15 9.22 -0.68 9.03
N LYS A 16 8.25 -1.45 8.54
CA LYS A 16 8.29 -2.91 8.55
C LYS A 16 9.46 -3.46 7.73
N SER A 17 9.74 -2.85 6.57
CA SER A 17 10.90 -3.19 5.75
C SER A 17 12.23 -2.94 6.48
N SER A 18 12.37 -1.78 7.14
CA SER A 18 13.55 -1.49 7.96
C SER A 18 13.69 -2.47 9.13
N GLN A 19 12.62 -2.79 9.84
CA GLN A 19 12.65 -3.78 10.92
C GLN A 19 13.03 -5.17 10.40
N ALA A 20 12.53 -5.58 9.24
CA ALA A 20 12.89 -6.85 8.64
C ALA A 20 14.39 -6.94 8.31
N ILE A 21 14.98 -5.85 7.82
CA ILE A 21 16.43 -5.78 7.54
C ILE A 21 17.23 -5.97 8.82
N GLU A 22 16.83 -5.33 9.92
CA GLU A 22 17.50 -5.53 11.22
C GLU A 22 17.35 -6.98 11.70
N LYS A 23 16.17 -7.59 11.53
CA LYS A 23 15.97 -9.02 11.84
C LYS A 23 16.84 -9.95 10.99
N PHE A 24 17.06 -9.63 9.72
CA PHE A 24 17.98 -10.39 8.88
C PHE A 24 19.43 -10.25 9.34
N LYS A 25 19.86 -9.06 9.79
CA LYS A 25 21.20 -8.87 10.36
C LYS A 25 21.39 -9.64 11.67
N GLU A 26 20.34 -9.80 12.47
CA GLU A 26 20.32 -10.63 13.67
C GLU A 26 20.26 -12.15 13.36
N GLY A 27 20.17 -12.57 12.09
CA GLY A 27 19.99 -13.98 11.70
C GLY A 27 18.58 -14.51 11.93
N LYS A 28 17.61 -13.65 12.29
CA LYS A 28 16.20 -14.02 12.54
C LYS A 28 15.40 -13.98 11.24
N TYR A 29 15.72 -14.89 10.33
CA TYR A 29 15.14 -14.92 8.98
C TYR A 29 13.61 -15.09 8.97
N VAL A 30 13.05 -15.92 9.86
CA VAL A 30 11.58 -16.13 9.93
C VAL A 30 10.86 -14.84 10.32
N GLU A 31 11.34 -14.13 11.33
CA GLU A 31 10.80 -12.84 11.76
C GLU A 31 10.96 -11.78 10.67
N GLY A 32 12.14 -11.72 10.02
CA GLY A 32 12.40 -10.81 8.91
C GLY A 32 11.48 -11.05 7.71
N HIS A 33 11.25 -12.31 7.33
CA HIS A 33 10.32 -12.66 6.26
C HIS A 33 8.87 -12.30 6.61
N SER A 34 8.44 -12.52 7.85
CA SER A 34 7.11 -12.12 8.31
C SER A 34 6.91 -10.60 8.18
N LEU A 35 7.89 -9.81 8.63
CA LEU A 35 7.87 -8.35 8.52
C LEU A 35 7.86 -7.88 7.05
N MET A 36 8.63 -8.53 6.17
CA MET A 36 8.61 -8.24 4.74
C MET A 36 7.28 -8.58 4.07
N SER A 37 6.64 -9.68 4.46
CA SER A 37 5.29 -10.01 3.96
C SER A 37 4.30 -8.92 4.32
N GLN A 38 4.32 -8.47 5.58
CA GLN A 38 3.44 -7.39 6.03
C GLN A 38 3.73 -6.05 5.33
N ALA A 39 5.00 -5.74 5.04
CA ALA A 39 5.38 -4.58 4.26
C ALA A 39 4.85 -4.66 2.81
N ARG A 40 4.94 -5.85 2.19
CA ARG A 40 4.40 -6.11 0.85
C ARG A 40 2.89 -5.93 0.81
N ASP A 41 2.17 -6.42 1.81
CA ASP A 41 0.71 -6.30 1.87
C ASP A 41 0.28 -4.84 2.01
N ALA A 42 0.94 -4.06 2.88
CA ALA A 42 0.70 -2.62 2.99
C ALA A 42 0.97 -1.89 1.65
N GLY A 43 2.03 -2.27 0.94
CA GLY A 43 2.33 -1.75 -0.40
C GLY A 43 1.27 -2.12 -1.45
N ARG A 44 0.73 -3.33 -1.40
CA ARG A 44 -0.34 -3.79 -2.29
C ARG A 44 -1.63 -2.99 -2.07
N VAL A 45 -2.04 -2.82 -0.81
CA VAL A 45 -3.23 -2.03 -0.45
C VAL A 45 -3.04 -0.57 -0.88
N CYS A 46 -1.86 0.00 -0.64
CA CYS A 46 -1.52 1.36 -1.07
C CYS A 46 -1.64 1.53 -2.59
N SER A 47 -1.08 0.60 -3.38
CA SER A 47 -1.19 0.61 -4.85
C SER A 47 -2.64 0.50 -5.33
N GLN A 48 -3.45 -0.34 -4.68
CA GLN A 48 -4.85 -0.52 -5.02
C GLN A 48 -5.66 0.75 -4.75
N LEU A 49 -5.44 1.40 -3.61
CA LEU A 49 -6.08 2.68 -3.28
C LEU A 49 -5.72 3.79 -4.27
N ILE A 50 -4.46 3.88 -4.69
CA ILE A 50 -4.03 4.84 -5.72
C ILE A 50 -4.78 4.58 -7.03
N LYS A 51 -4.85 3.33 -7.48
CA LYS A 51 -5.55 2.96 -8.71
C LYS A 51 -7.04 3.26 -8.63
N THR A 52 -7.70 2.87 -7.54
CA THR A 52 -9.13 3.15 -7.32
C THR A 52 -9.39 4.65 -7.28
N SER A 53 -8.57 5.43 -6.57
CA SER A 53 -8.72 6.88 -6.50
C SER A 53 -8.55 7.57 -7.87
N GLN A 54 -7.78 6.99 -8.79
CA GLN A 54 -7.62 7.49 -10.16
C GLN A 54 -8.77 7.05 -11.09
N LEU A 55 -9.35 5.87 -10.84
CA LEU A 55 -10.42 5.30 -11.66
C LEU A 55 -11.79 5.90 -11.37
N VAL A 56 -12.09 6.21 -10.11
CA VAL A 56 -13.41 6.75 -9.70
C VAL A 56 -13.82 8.00 -10.49
N PRO A 57 -12.97 9.04 -10.64
CA PRO A 57 -13.35 10.25 -11.40
C PRO A 57 -13.65 9.96 -12.88
N VAL A 58 -12.87 9.05 -13.49
CA VAL A 58 -13.04 8.66 -14.89
C VAL A 58 -14.36 7.93 -15.09
N LEU A 59 -14.66 6.96 -14.22
CA LEU A 59 -15.92 6.21 -14.27
C LEU A 59 -17.13 7.13 -14.07
N THR A 60 -17.07 8.05 -13.10
CA THR A 60 -18.14 9.03 -12.86
C THR A 60 -18.34 9.97 -14.06
N GLN A 61 -17.28 10.31 -14.79
CA GLN A 61 -17.38 11.14 -15.99
C GLN A 61 -18.02 10.39 -17.16
N PHE A 62 -17.70 9.10 -17.33
CA PHE A 62 -18.36 8.23 -18.31
C PHE A 62 -19.84 8.01 -17.99
N GLU A 63 -20.21 7.79 -16.73
CA GLU A 63 -21.62 7.66 -16.32
C GLU A 63 -22.44 8.91 -16.65
N LYS A 64 -21.88 10.12 -16.44
CA LYS A 64 -22.56 11.37 -16.80
C LYS A 64 -22.78 11.51 -18.31
N LEU A 65 -21.76 11.18 -19.10
CA LEU A 65 -21.85 11.20 -20.57
C LEU A 65 -22.80 10.13 -21.14
N SER A 66 -23.03 9.05 -20.39
CA SER A 66 -23.96 7.98 -20.75
C SER A 66 -25.43 8.32 -20.44
N GLN A 67 -25.69 9.37 -19.66
CA GLN A 67 -27.06 9.78 -19.27
C GLN A 67 -27.57 11.01 -20.04
N GLU A 68 -26.75 11.59 -20.92
CA GLU A 68 -27.14 12.58 -21.95
C GLU A 68 -27.50 11.90 -23.27
#